data_AF-A0A9R1C8U4-F1
#
_entry.id   AF-A0A9R1C8U4-F1
#
_cell.length_a   1.000
_cell.length_b   1.000
_cell.length_c   1.000
_cell.angle_alpha   90.00
_cell.angle_beta   90.00
_cell.angle_gamma   90.00
#
_symmetry.space_group_name_H-M   'P 1'
#
loop_
_entity.id
_entity.type
_entity.pdbx_description
1 polymer ?
#
loop_
_entity_poly.entity_id
_entity_poly.type
_entity_poly.pdbx_seq_one_letter_code
_entity_poly.pdbx_strand_id
1 'polypeptide(L)'
;MTEEHQSTVARLIELAIEYDKGDARRIHHFLKVHDFAATIGRLENIDEPTQFILESAAVVHDIGIHNAEKRWGNSHGHYQEIEGPTVAKELLAKTGAYTADEIDRICYLVGHHHTYVNVDGIDYRILLEADFLVNAYEDEMSVHARRTFEERVFRTAAGKRLLELEFDDCEAAANESETTENKTVTERDTAADEQK
;
A
#
# COMPACT_ATOMS: atom_id res chain seq x y z
N MET A 1 6.84 -7.40 20.05
CA MET A 1 5.91 -6.28 20.35
C MET A 1 5.35 -6.51 21.74
N THR A 2 5.40 -5.50 22.60
CA THR A 2 4.85 -5.57 23.96
C THR A 2 3.31 -5.61 23.93
N GLU A 3 2.69 -6.16 24.97
CA GLU A 3 1.21 -6.12 25.12
C GLU A 3 0.68 -4.67 25.14
N GLU A 4 1.48 -3.75 25.66
CA GLU A 4 1.17 -2.31 25.70
C GLU A 4 1.11 -1.69 24.29
N HIS A 5 2.07 -2.02 23.42
CA HIS A 5 2.05 -1.58 22.02
C HIS A 5 0.85 -2.16 21.27
N GLN A 6 0.54 -3.45 21.47
CA GLN A 6 -0.65 -4.09 20.88
C GLN A 6 -1.94 -3.38 21.29
N SER A 7 -2.10 -3.10 22.59
CA SER A 7 -3.28 -2.39 23.11
C SER A 7 -3.38 -0.96 22.55
N THR A 8 -2.23 -0.29 22.39
CA THR A 8 -2.16 1.07 21.85
C THR A 8 -2.55 1.12 20.37
N VAL A 9 -2.02 0.22 19.54
CA VAL A 9 -2.39 0.13 18.11
C VAL A 9 -3.87 -0.23 17.96
N ALA A 10 -4.40 -1.16 18.77
CA ALA A 10 -5.83 -1.50 18.74
C ALA A 10 -6.72 -0.28 19.03
N ARG A 11 -6.33 0.57 19.98
CA ARG A 11 -7.05 1.81 20.28
C ARG A 11 -6.92 2.85 19.16
N LEU A 12 -5.77 2.92 18.50
CA LEU A 12 -5.61 3.77 17.31
C LEU A 12 -6.50 3.30 16.16
N ILE A 13 -6.61 1.99 15.94
CA ILE A 13 -7.52 1.39 14.95
C ILE A 13 -8.97 1.78 15.25
N GLU A 14 -9.43 1.67 16.50
CA GLU A 14 -10.79 2.09 16.88
C GLU A 14 -11.03 3.58 16.56
N LEU A 15 -10.05 4.44 16.87
CA LEU A 15 -10.15 5.87 16.57
C LEU A 15 -10.16 6.18 15.06
N ALA A 16 -9.37 5.46 14.27
CA ALA A 16 -9.37 5.58 12.81
C ALA A 16 -10.70 5.09 12.21
N ILE A 17 -11.26 3.98 12.70
CA ILE A 17 -12.59 3.49 12.30
C ILE A 17 -13.69 4.51 12.63
N GLU A 18 -13.66 5.13 13.81
CA GLU A 18 -14.65 6.15 14.16
C GLU A 18 -14.47 7.42 13.30
N TYR A 19 -13.24 7.77 12.91
CA TYR A 19 -12.99 8.87 11.97
C TYR A 19 -13.57 8.55 10.58
N ASP A 20 -13.33 7.35 10.05
CA ASP A 20 -13.80 6.90 8.74
C ASP A 20 -15.21 6.30 8.76
N LYS A 21 -16.00 6.60 9.80
CA LYS A 21 -17.32 6.00 10.01
C LYS A 21 -18.24 6.17 8.79
N GLY A 22 -18.70 5.03 8.29
CA GLY A 22 -19.56 4.95 7.10
C GLY A 22 -18.79 4.71 5.80
N ASP A 23 -17.46 4.70 5.83
CA ASP A 23 -16.60 4.37 4.71
C ASP A 23 -15.92 3.01 4.90
N ALA A 24 -16.71 1.95 4.71
CA ALA A 24 -16.21 0.59 4.86
C ALA A 24 -15.01 0.30 3.94
N ARG A 25 -14.96 0.91 2.75
CA ARG A 25 -13.86 0.69 1.80
C ARG A 25 -12.54 1.15 2.40
N ARG A 26 -12.47 2.40 2.89
CA ARG A 26 -11.26 2.97 3.50
C ARG A 26 -10.87 2.25 4.78
N ILE A 27 -11.86 1.85 5.59
CA ILE A 27 -11.62 1.05 6.80
C ILE A 27 -10.97 -0.28 6.46
N HIS A 28 -11.51 -1.02 5.49
CA HIS A 28 -10.95 -2.30 5.07
C HIS A 28 -9.58 -2.14 4.40
N HIS A 29 -9.36 -1.05 3.67
CA HIS A 29 -8.08 -0.74 3.05
C HIS A 29 -6.97 -0.65 4.10
N PHE A 30 -7.06 0.27 5.07
CA PHE A 30 -5.97 0.45 6.04
C PHE A 30 -5.79 -0.77 6.95
N LEU A 31 -6.84 -1.55 7.23
CA LEU A 31 -6.72 -2.79 8.01
C LEU A 31 -5.88 -3.84 7.28
N LYS A 32 -6.03 -3.95 5.96
CA LYS A 32 -5.17 -4.83 5.15
C LYS A 32 -3.74 -4.29 5.08
N VAL A 33 -3.57 -2.99 4.87
CA VAL A 33 -2.24 -2.36 4.82
C VAL A 33 -1.51 -2.53 6.15
N HIS A 34 -2.22 -2.36 7.28
CA HIS A 34 -1.68 -2.62 8.61
C HIS A 34 -1.15 -4.05 8.74
N ASP A 35 -1.92 -5.06 8.38
CA ASP A 35 -1.50 -6.46 8.56
C ASP A 35 -0.34 -6.85 7.62
N PHE A 36 -0.32 -6.32 6.38
CA PHE A 36 0.81 -6.48 5.48
C PHE A 36 2.07 -5.78 6.00
N ALA A 37 1.97 -4.52 6.42
CA ALA A 37 3.10 -3.79 6.99
C ALA A 37 3.65 -4.50 8.23
N ALA A 38 2.74 -4.97 9.09
CA ALA A 38 3.08 -5.71 10.29
C ALA A 38 3.80 -7.03 9.98
N THR A 39 3.33 -7.76 8.97
CA THR A 39 3.92 -9.01 8.50
C THR A 39 5.29 -8.81 7.86
N ILE A 40 5.42 -7.85 6.94
CA ILE A 40 6.68 -7.54 6.26
C ILE A 40 7.73 -7.10 7.28
N GLY A 41 7.40 -6.19 8.21
CA GLY A 41 8.34 -5.73 9.23
C GLY A 41 8.91 -6.85 10.09
N ARG A 42 8.06 -7.79 10.51
CA ARG A 42 8.49 -8.97 11.28
C ARG A 42 9.37 -9.91 10.46
N LEU A 43 9.04 -10.14 9.19
CA LEU A 43 9.84 -10.98 8.29
C LEU A 43 11.20 -10.35 7.94
N GLU A 44 11.28 -9.02 7.95
CA GLU A 44 12.52 -8.26 7.79
C GLU A 44 13.30 -8.10 9.11
N ASN A 45 12.75 -8.58 10.23
CA ASN A 45 13.36 -8.50 11.57
C ASN A 45 13.69 -7.07 12.01
N ILE A 46 12.82 -6.09 11.71
CA ILE A 46 12.99 -4.72 12.19
C ILE A 46 12.82 -4.66 13.72
N ASP A 47 13.42 -3.67 14.37
CA ASP A 47 13.34 -3.51 15.81
C ASP A 47 11.92 -3.12 16.27
N GLU A 48 11.60 -3.41 17.54
CA GLU A 48 10.24 -3.20 18.07
C GLU A 48 9.76 -1.75 18.03
N PRO A 49 10.58 -0.72 18.35
CA PRO A 49 10.19 0.68 18.16
C PRO A 49 9.83 1.01 16.71
N THR A 50 10.67 0.59 15.74
CA THR A 50 10.39 0.81 14.32
C THR A 50 9.13 0.07 13.87
N GLN A 51 8.92 -1.16 14.35
CA GLN A 51 7.70 -1.94 14.09
C GLN A 51 6.45 -1.24 14.61
N PHE A 52 6.50 -0.67 15.81
CA PHE A 52 5.39 0.06 16.41
C PHE A 52 5.04 1.31 15.60
N ILE A 53 6.03 2.11 15.22
CA ILE A 53 5.85 3.29 14.35
C ILE A 53 5.24 2.90 13.00
N LEU A 54 5.76 1.84 12.37
CA LEU A 54 5.28 1.33 11.09
C LEU A 54 3.81 0.92 11.16
N GLU A 55 3.45 0.08 12.14
CA GLU A 55 2.07 -0.39 12.31
C GLU A 55 1.12 0.79 12.56
N SER A 56 1.51 1.74 13.41
CA SER A 56 0.69 2.93 13.67
C SER A 56 0.55 3.82 12.44
N ALA A 57 1.62 4.03 11.66
CA ALA A 57 1.56 4.79 10.42
C ALA A 57 0.66 4.12 9.38
N ALA A 58 0.72 2.80 9.24
CA ALA A 58 -0.15 2.05 8.33
C ALA A 58 -1.64 2.22 8.66
N VAL A 59 -2.01 2.33 9.95
CA VAL A 59 -3.40 2.59 10.36
C VAL A 59 -3.91 3.96 9.92
N VAL A 60 -3.04 4.97 9.87
CA VAL A 60 -3.45 6.38 9.62
C VAL A 60 -2.89 6.99 8.33
N HIS A 61 -2.24 6.23 7.46
CA HIS A 61 -1.58 6.77 6.25
C HIS A 61 -2.56 7.55 5.36
N ASP A 62 -3.75 6.99 5.15
CA ASP A 62 -4.81 7.53 4.28
C ASP A 62 -5.81 8.46 5.00
N ILE A 63 -5.58 8.81 6.27
CA ILE A 63 -6.54 9.58 7.08
C ILE A 63 -6.79 11.00 6.53
N GLY A 64 -5.93 11.47 5.62
CA GLY A 64 -6.08 12.74 4.93
C GLY A 64 -7.16 12.77 3.85
N ILE A 65 -7.70 11.62 3.41
CA ILE A 65 -8.58 11.55 2.24
C ILE A 65 -9.84 12.41 2.39
N HIS A 66 -10.57 12.32 3.51
CA HIS A 66 -11.84 13.07 3.65
C HIS A 66 -11.62 14.58 3.60
N ASN A 67 -10.54 15.05 4.24
CA ASN A 67 -10.14 16.45 4.19
C ASN A 67 -9.70 16.85 2.78
N ALA A 68 -8.99 15.96 2.08
CA ALA A 68 -8.57 16.21 0.71
C ALA A 68 -9.78 16.37 -0.23
N GLU A 69 -10.76 15.46 -0.14
CA GLU A 69 -12.00 15.52 -0.92
C GLU A 69 -12.80 16.79 -0.61
N LYS A 70 -12.95 17.12 0.68
CA LYS A 70 -13.70 18.31 1.12
C LYS A 70 -13.07 19.62 0.66
N ARG A 71 -11.73 19.70 0.66
CA ARG A 71 -11.00 20.96 0.39
C ARG A 71 -10.62 21.12 -1.07
N TRP A 72 -10.26 20.04 -1.75
CA TRP A 72 -9.69 20.04 -3.10
C TRP A 72 -10.58 19.34 -4.13
N GLY A 73 -11.70 18.72 -3.70
CA GLY A 73 -12.66 18.07 -4.57
C GLY A 73 -12.21 16.71 -5.13
N ASN A 74 -11.08 16.17 -4.64
CA ASN A 74 -10.56 14.86 -5.01
C ASN A 74 -9.62 14.32 -3.92
N SER A 75 -9.26 13.04 -4.03
CA SER A 75 -8.37 12.32 -3.11
C SER A 75 -6.97 12.09 -3.68
N HIS A 76 -6.44 13.00 -4.51
CA HIS A 76 -5.10 12.81 -5.09
C HIS A 76 -4.02 12.74 -3.99
N GLY A 77 -3.04 11.83 -4.12
CA GLY A 77 -2.05 11.52 -3.08
C GLY A 77 -1.37 12.76 -2.48
N HIS A 78 -0.95 13.71 -3.33
CA HIS A 78 -0.39 15.00 -2.89
C HIS A 78 -1.26 15.75 -1.85
N TYR A 79 -2.59 15.75 -2.00
CA TYR A 79 -3.47 16.41 -1.05
C TYR A 79 -3.67 15.59 0.23
N GLN A 80 -3.64 14.26 0.13
CA GLN A 80 -3.66 13.41 1.31
C GLN A 80 -2.41 13.64 2.16
N GLU A 81 -1.23 13.73 1.54
CA GLU A 81 0.05 14.04 2.20
C GLU A 81 0.04 15.41 2.89
N ILE A 82 -0.70 16.39 2.36
CA ILE A 82 -0.88 17.71 2.99
C ILE A 82 -1.83 17.65 4.19
N GLU A 83 -2.98 16.98 4.03
CA GLU A 83 -4.06 17.03 5.03
C GLU A 83 -3.92 15.98 6.13
N GLY A 84 -3.30 14.83 5.83
CA GLY A 84 -3.18 13.66 6.70
C GLY A 84 -2.38 13.89 7.99
N PRO A 85 -1.19 14.50 7.97
CA PRO A 85 -0.34 14.62 9.17
C PRO A 85 -1.02 15.32 10.34
N THR A 86 -1.84 16.34 10.08
CA THR A 86 -2.55 17.07 11.15
C THR A 86 -3.58 16.16 11.82
N VAL A 87 -4.34 15.40 11.03
CA VAL A 87 -5.36 14.47 11.56
C VAL A 87 -4.70 13.30 12.28
N ALA A 88 -3.65 12.71 11.70
CA ALA A 88 -2.88 11.64 12.32
C ALA A 88 -2.36 12.06 13.71
N LYS A 89 -1.77 13.25 13.82
CA LYS A 89 -1.30 13.82 15.09
C LYS A 89 -2.41 13.89 16.15
N GLU A 90 -3.60 14.33 15.77
CA GLU A 90 -4.75 14.41 16.68
C GLU A 90 -5.21 13.02 17.16
N LEU A 91 -5.28 12.03 16.27
CA LEU A 91 -5.68 10.67 16.63
C LEU A 91 -4.64 9.99 17.53
N LEU A 92 -3.35 10.11 17.20
CA LEU A 92 -2.25 9.58 18.02
C LEU A 92 -2.28 10.19 19.43
N ALA A 93 -2.43 11.52 19.54
CA ALA A 93 -2.48 12.20 20.83
C ALA A 93 -3.68 11.74 21.71
N LYS A 94 -4.83 11.41 21.11
CA LYS A 94 -6.01 10.90 21.83
C LYS A 94 -5.78 9.54 22.50
N THR A 95 -4.80 8.76 22.04
CA THR A 95 -4.43 7.49 22.70
C THR A 95 -3.71 7.73 24.03
N GLY A 96 -2.98 8.85 24.15
CA GLY A 96 -2.15 9.19 25.31
C GLY A 96 -0.90 8.34 25.49
N ALA A 97 -0.52 7.54 24.49
CA ALA A 97 0.53 6.51 24.60
C ALA A 97 1.80 6.80 23.77
N TYR A 98 1.74 7.69 22.78
CA TYR A 98 2.89 8.00 21.92
C TYR A 98 3.73 9.14 22.49
N THR A 99 5.04 9.02 22.35
CA THR A 99 6.01 10.10 22.56
C THR A 99 5.94 11.11 21.41
N ALA A 100 6.53 12.30 21.62
CA ALA A 100 6.58 13.33 20.58
C ALA A 100 7.35 12.86 19.34
N ASP A 101 8.47 12.17 19.51
CA ASP A 101 9.32 11.70 18.41
C ASP A 101 8.61 10.61 17.58
N GLU A 102 7.86 9.71 18.22
CA GLU A 102 7.02 8.73 17.52
C GLU A 102 5.91 9.40 16.72
N ILE A 103 5.21 10.38 17.32
CA ILE A 103 4.18 11.15 16.63
C ILE A 103 4.76 11.85 15.41
N ASP A 104 5.90 12.52 15.56
CA ASP A 104 6.53 13.27 14.47
C ASP A 104 7.01 12.34 13.36
N ARG A 105 7.55 11.15 13.69
CA ARG A 105 7.90 10.14 12.69
C ARG A 105 6.67 9.57 11.97
N ILE A 106 5.61 9.22 12.70
CA ILE A 106 4.37 8.72 12.09
C ILE A 106 3.76 9.79 11.17
N CYS A 107 3.73 11.05 11.61
CA CYS A 107 3.24 12.16 10.78
C CYS A 107 4.12 12.40 9.55
N TYR A 108 5.44 12.21 9.66
CA TYR A 108 6.33 12.22 8.51
C TYR A 108 5.96 11.12 7.50
N LEU A 109 5.77 9.88 7.96
CA LEU A 109 5.37 8.77 7.07
C LEU A 109 4.03 9.05 6.37
N VAL A 110 3.02 9.52 7.13
CA VAL A 110 1.71 9.94 6.59
C VAL A 110 1.87 11.08 5.57
N GLY A 111 2.77 12.02 5.81
CA GLY A 111 3.01 13.14 4.90
C GLY A 111 3.78 12.79 3.62
N HIS A 112 4.23 11.54 3.46
CA HIS A 112 5.08 11.14 2.33
C HIS A 112 4.71 9.77 1.73
N HIS A 113 3.59 9.16 2.11
CA HIS A 113 3.23 7.81 1.65
C HIS A 113 2.87 7.71 0.14
N HIS A 114 2.71 8.82 -0.57
CA HIS A 114 2.62 8.87 -2.05
C HIS A 114 3.92 9.33 -2.71
N THR A 115 4.99 9.49 -1.93
CA THR A 115 6.32 9.90 -2.39
C THR A 115 7.24 8.66 -2.46
N TYR A 116 7.75 8.33 -3.65
CA TYR A 116 8.54 7.09 -3.85
C TYR A 116 10.05 7.31 -3.98
N VAL A 117 10.50 8.56 -3.84
CA VAL A 117 11.91 8.98 -3.93
C VAL A 117 12.43 9.38 -2.57
N ASN A 118 13.74 9.30 -2.34
CA ASN A 118 14.39 9.64 -1.08
C ASN A 118 13.74 8.96 0.15
N VAL A 119 13.35 7.70 -0.02
CA VAL A 119 12.72 6.90 1.04
C VAL A 119 13.70 6.72 2.20
N ASP A 120 13.44 7.48 3.25
CA ASP A 120 14.20 7.51 4.49
C ASP A 120 13.64 6.47 5.47
N GLY A 121 14.39 5.41 5.75
CA GLY A 121 14.02 4.37 6.73
C GLY A 121 13.32 3.13 6.15
N ILE A 122 13.42 2.04 6.91
CA ILE A 122 12.84 0.74 6.53
C ILE A 122 11.32 0.70 6.78
N ASP A 123 10.84 1.36 7.83
CA ASP A 123 9.43 1.64 8.10
C ASP A 123 8.76 2.32 6.91
N TYR A 124 9.37 3.37 6.37
CA TYR A 124 8.83 4.06 5.21
C TYR A 124 8.79 3.16 3.98
N ARG A 125 9.86 2.41 3.72
CA ARG A 125 9.88 1.44 2.61
C ARG A 125 8.76 0.42 2.74
N ILE A 126 8.57 -0.15 3.93
CA ILE A 126 7.57 -1.18 4.16
C ILE A 126 6.16 -0.61 4.03
N LEU A 127 5.91 0.61 4.52
CA LEU A 127 4.61 1.26 4.36
C LEU A 127 4.22 1.36 2.89
N LEU A 128 5.15 1.82 2.03
CA LEU A 128 4.92 1.93 0.58
C LEU A 128 4.67 0.57 -0.09
N GLU A 129 5.39 -0.47 0.34
CA GLU A 129 5.22 -1.82 -0.20
C GLU A 129 3.89 -2.45 0.23
N ALA A 130 3.50 -2.28 1.50
CA ALA A 130 2.25 -2.80 2.05
C ALA A 130 1.02 -2.11 1.44
N ASP A 131 1.05 -0.79 1.32
CA ASP A 131 -0.01 -0.02 0.64
C ASP A 131 -0.16 -0.48 -0.81
N PHE A 132 0.96 -0.67 -1.51
CA PHE A 132 0.93 -1.17 -2.88
C PHE A 132 0.31 -2.56 -3.02
N LEU A 133 0.61 -3.52 -2.15
CA LEU A 133 0.01 -4.86 -2.21
C LEU A 133 -1.51 -4.79 -2.19
N VAL A 134 -2.05 -3.96 -1.29
CA VAL A 134 -3.50 -3.76 -1.17
C VAL A 134 -4.08 -3.04 -2.38
N ASN A 135 -3.44 -1.97 -2.84
CA ASN A 135 -3.87 -1.24 -4.05
C ASN A 135 -3.86 -2.14 -5.29
N ALA A 136 -2.83 -2.97 -5.46
CA ALA A 136 -2.74 -3.90 -6.57
C ALA A 136 -3.91 -4.88 -6.63
N TYR A 137 -4.38 -5.33 -5.46
CA TYR A 137 -5.55 -6.18 -5.34
C TYR A 137 -6.87 -5.41 -5.52
N GLU A 138 -7.06 -4.29 -4.82
CA GLU A 138 -8.31 -3.51 -4.83
C GLU A 138 -8.61 -2.87 -6.19
N ASP A 139 -7.58 -2.42 -6.91
CA ASP A 139 -7.71 -1.77 -8.20
C ASP A 139 -7.56 -2.74 -9.39
N GLU A 140 -7.45 -4.05 -9.12
CA GLU A 140 -7.26 -5.10 -10.13
C GLU A 140 -6.11 -4.77 -11.11
N MET A 141 -4.96 -4.37 -10.57
CA MET A 141 -3.86 -3.82 -11.37
C MET A 141 -3.32 -4.82 -12.39
N SER A 142 -3.14 -4.36 -13.63
CA SER A 142 -2.51 -5.16 -14.70
C SER A 142 -1.10 -5.63 -14.32
N VAL A 143 -0.69 -6.77 -14.88
CA VAL A 143 0.68 -7.33 -14.77
C VAL A 143 1.75 -6.27 -15.04
N HIS A 144 1.57 -5.47 -16.11
CA HIS A 144 2.51 -4.42 -16.47
C HIS A 144 2.63 -3.32 -15.41
N ALA A 145 1.50 -2.89 -14.85
CA ALA A 145 1.48 -1.89 -13.79
C ALA A 145 2.13 -2.44 -12.50
N ARG A 146 1.85 -3.70 -12.14
CA ARG A 146 2.48 -4.40 -11.01
C ARG A 146 4.01 -4.45 -11.14
N ARG A 147 4.52 -4.93 -12.27
CA ARG A 147 5.98 -4.99 -12.54
C ARG A 147 6.64 -3.61 -12.52
N THR A 148 6.00 -2.61 -13.12
CA THR A 148 6.54 -1.23 -13.12
C THR A 148 6.70 -0.70 -11.70
N PHE A 149 5.71 -0.96 -10.83
CA PHE A 149 5.77 -0.49 -9.46
C PHE A 149 6.73 -1.31 -8.60
N GLU A 150 6.79 -2.63 -8.79
CA GLU A 150 7.77 -3.51 -8.17
C GLU A 150 9.19 -2.98 -8.35
N GLU A 151 9.59 -2.70 -9.59
CA GLU A 151 10.93 -2.18 -9.93
C GLU A 151 11.20 -0.85 -9.23
N ARG A 152 10.20 0.02 -9.14
CA ARG A 152 10.33 1.37 -8.59
C ARG A 152 10.36 1.39 -7.06
N VAL A 153 9.55 0.55 -6.41
CA VAL A 153 9.22 0.70 -4.98
C VAL A 153 9.70 -0.47 -4.14
N PHE A 154 9.66 -1.72 -4.63
CA PHE A 154 9.96 -2.87 -3.78
C PHE A 154 11.46 -3.05 -3.57
N ARG A 155 11.89 -3.06 -2.32
CA ARG A 155 13.28 -3.24 -1.88
C ARG A 155 13.40 -4.33 -0.82
N THR A 156 12.41 -4.53 0.05
CA THR A 156 12.49 -5.59 1.07
C THR A 156 12.37 -6.98 0.45
N ALA A 157 12.98 -7.97 1.09
CA ALA A 157 12.91 -9.34 0.59
C ALA A 157 11.52 -9.94 0.84
N ALA A 158 10.89 -9.59 1.97
CA ALA A 158 9.56 -10.02 2.34
C ALA A 158 8.47 -9.40 1.44
N GLY A 159 8.52 -8.08 1.20
CA GLY A 159 7.56 -7.42 0.31
C GLY A 159 7.58 -8.02 -1.10
N LYS A 160 8.78 -8.26 -1.67
CA LYS A 160 8.91 -8.91 -2.98
C LYS A 160 8.33 -10.32 -3.01
N ARG A 161 8.62 -11.12 -1.98
CA ARG A 161 8.07 -12.48 -1.87
C ARG A 161 6.55 -12.46 -1.76
N LEU A 162 5.97 -11.55 -0.97
CA LEU A 162 4.51 -11.46 -0.85
C LEU A 162 3.87 -11.03 -2.17
N LEU A 163 4.45 -10.05 -2.87
CA LEU A 163 3.99 -9.65 -4.20
C LEU A 163 3.99 -10.84 -5.19
N GLU A 164 5.07 -11.62 -5.21
CA GLU A 164 5.19 -12.82 -6.05
C GLU A 164 4.14 -13.88 -5.68
N LEU A 165 3.91 -14.12 -4.39
CA LEU A 165 2.95 -15.11 -3.91
C LEU A 165 1.49 -14.71 -4.17
N GLU A 166 1.16 -13.43 -4.08
CA GLU A 166 -0.21 -12.94 -4.29
C GLU A 166 -0.63 -12.93 -5.75
N PHE A 167 0.32 -12.65 -6.65
CA PHE A 167 0.00 -12.37 -8.05
C PHE A 167 0.74 -13.24 -9.06
N ASP A 168 1.28 -14.39 -8.62
CA ASP A 168 2.08 -15.35 -9.39
C ASP A 168 1.75 -15.31 -10.90
N ASP A 169 2.60 -14.63 -11.67
CA ASP A 169 2.39 -14.31 -13.07
C ASP A 169 2.52 -15.55 -14.00
N CYS A 170 2.56 -16.77 -13.44
CA CYS A 170 2.68 -18.01 -14.22
C CYS A 170 1.59 -18.18 -15.30
N GLU A 171 0.43 -17.51 -15.20
CA GLU A 171 -0.60 -17.55 -16.25
C GLU A 171 -0.44 -16.49 -17.35
N ALA A 172 0.34 -15.42 -17.14
CA ALA A 172 0.49 -14.35 -18.14
C ALA A 172 1.42 -14.74 -19.30
N ALA A 173 2.42 -15.59 -19.05
CA ALA A 173 3.31 -16.09 -20.10
C ALA A 173 2.62 -17.07 -21.07
N ALA A 174 1.55 -17.74 -20.65
CA ALA A 174 0.80 -18.68 -21.49
C ALA A 174 -0.14 -17.97 -22.48
N ASN A 175 -0.70 -16.82 -22.09
CA ASN A 175 -1.69 -16.09 -22.90
C ASN A 175 -1.08 -15.14 -23.95
N GLU A 176 0.19 -14.72 -23.78
CA GLU A 176 0.91 -14.00 -24.84
C GLU A 176 1.41 -14.93 -25.95
N SER A 177 1.68 -16.21 -25.66
CA SER A 177 2.02 -17.20 -26.69
C SER A 177 0.83 -17.59 -27.57
N GLU A 178 -0.39 -17.73 -27.00
CA GLU A 178 -1.58 -18.10 -27.78
C GLU A 178 -2.07 -16.98 -28.71
N THR A 179 -1.89 -15.71 -28.33
CA THR A 179 -2.27 -14.57 -29.18
C THR A 179 -1.28 -14.34 -30.32
N THR A 180 -0.02 -14.73 -30.17
CA THR A 180 0.99 -14.66 -31.23
C THR A 180 0.85 -15.82 -32.21
N GLU A 181 0.59 -17.04 -31.73
CA GLU A 181 0.34 -18.21 -32.59
C GLU A 181 -0.95 -18.08 -33.42
N ASN A 182 -2.06 -17.58 -32.83
CA ASN A 182 -3.32 -17.38 -33.55
C ASN A 182 -3.26 -16.29 -34.64
N LYS A 183 -2.36 -15.30 -34.51
CA LYS A 183 -2.08 -14.32 -35.60
C LYS A 183 -1.31 -14.95 -36.76
N THR A 184 -0.32 -15.82 -36.48
CA THR A 184 0.43 -16.51 -37.55
C THR A 184 -0.38 -17.58 -38.29
N VAL A 185 -1.40 -18.17 -37.68
CA VAL A 185 -2.28 -19.16 -38.34
C VAL A 185 -3.31 -18.46 -39.25
N THR A 186 -3.90 -17.34 -38.82
CA THR A 186 -4.89 -16.59 -39.63
C THR A 186 -4.28 -15.86 -40.84
N GLU A 187 -3.00 -15.47 -40.79
CA GLU A 187 -2.29 -14.91 -41.95
C GLU A 187 -1.82 -15.96 -42.98
N ARG A 188 -1.74 -17.25 -42.61
CA ARG A 188 -1.38 -18.32 -43.56
C ARG A 188 -2.58 -18.87 -44.34
N ASP A 189 -3.79 -18.82 -43.77
CA ASP A 189 -5.00 -19.32 -44.42
C ASP A 189 -5.65 -18.31 -45.38
N THR A 190 -5.24 -17.04 -45.35
CA THR A 190 -5.74 -15.99 -46.27
C THR A 190 -4.90 -15.83 -47.54
N ALA A 191 -3.72 -16.45 -47.61
CA ALA A 191 -2.83 -16.37 -48.78
C ALA A 191 -3.06 -17.48 -49.83
N ALA A 192 -4.01 -18.40 -49.60
CA ALA A 192 -4.23 -19.57 -50.46
C ALA A 192 -5.38 -19.43 -51.49
N ASP A 193 -6.11 -18.30 -51.52
CA ASP A 193 -7.33 -18.15 -52.35
C ASP A 193 -7.26 -17.07 -53.45
N GLU A 194 -6.07 -16.57 -53.80
CA GLU A 194 -5.88 -15.58 -54.89
C GLU A 194 -5.17 -16.12 -56.15
N GLN A 195 -5.20 -17.44 -56.39
CA GLN A 195 -4.81 -18.00 -57.68
C GLN A 195 -5.85 -18.97 -58.23
N LYS A 196 -6.98 -18.42 -58.70
CA LYS A 196 -7.69 -18.97 -59.87
C LYS A 196 -8.60 -17.98 -60.58
#